data_AF-A0A645GVZ1-F1
#
_entry.id   AF-A0A645GVZ1-F1
#
_cell.length_a   1.000
_cell.length_b   1.000
_cell.length_c   1.000
_cell.angle_alpha   90.00
_cell.angle_beta   90.00
_cell.angle_gamma   90.00
#
_symmetry.space_group_name_H-M   'P 1'
#
loop_
_entity.id
_entity.type
_entity.pdbx_description
1 polymer ?
#
loop_
_entity_poly.entity_id
_entity_poly.type
_entity_poly.pdbx_seq_one_letter_code
_entity_poly.pdbx_strand_id
1 'polypeptide(L)' 'MQGVSVLRDAEGNAKTLRAGDRFVIPAGFSGTWEVLEPCRKIYVVFEQKA' A
#
# COMPACT_ATOMS: atom_id res chain seq x y z
N MET A 1 9.95 -9.95 -6.12
CA MET A 1 9.22 -9.20 -5.07
C MET A 1 8.91 -10.19 -3.96
N GLN A 2 8.98 -9.76 -2.70
CA GLN A 2 8.82 -10.63 -1.52
C GLN A 2 8.23 -9.85 -0.34
N GLY A 3 7.72 -10.58 0.65
CA GLY A 3 7.20 -10.07 1.92
C GLY A 3 5.68 -9.91 1.97
N VAL A 4 5.19 -9.51 3.15
CA VAL A 4 3.78 -9.30 3.47
C VAL A 4 3.61 -7.96 4.20
N SER A 5 2.64 -7.16 3.76
CA SER A 5 2.24 -5.93 4.46
C SER A 5 0.72 -5.83 4.54
N VAL A 6 0.23 -5.07 5.52
CA VAL A 6 -1.19 -4.74 5.65
C VAL A 6 -1.36 -3.24 5.52
N LEU A 7 -2.18 -2.81 4.57
CA LEU A 7 -2.61 -1.43 4.42
C LEU A 7 -3.95 -1.27 5.16
N ARG A 8 -4.05 -0.32 6.08
CA ARG A 8 -5.30 -0.02 6.80
C ARG A 8 -5.68 1.43 6.57
N ASP A 9 -6.95 1.69 6.26
CA ASP A 9 -7.47 3.06 6.19
C ASP A 9 -8.01 3.55 7.54
N ALA A 10 -8.40 4.82 7.60
CA ALA A 10 -8.99 5.43 8.79
C ALA A 10 -10.40 4.91 9.12
N GLU A 11 -11.08 4.27 8.17
CA GLU A 11 -12.44 3.71 8.34
C GLU A 11 -12.41 2.28 8.87
N GLY A 12 -11.20 1.71 9.05
CA GLY A 12 -10.99 0.37 9.59
C GLY A 12 -10.93 -0.73 8.52
N ASN A 13 -11.01 -0.39 7.22
CA ASN A 13 -10.80 -1.37 6.16
C ASN A 13 -9.31 -1.73 6.09
N ALA A 14 -9.04 -3.00 5.77
CA ALA A 14 -7.69 -3.52 5.67
C ALA A 14 -7.50 -4.35 4.41
N LYS A 15 -6.34 -4.18 3.76
CA LYS A 15 -5.90 -4.98 2.63
C LYS A 15 -4.54 -5.60 2.91
N THR A 16 -4.47 -6.93 2.87
CA THR A 16 -3.18 -7.64 2.93
C THR A 16 -2.56 -7.67 1.54
N LEU A 17 -1.29 -7.33 1.46
CA LEU A 17 -0.48 -7.25 0.25
C LEU A 17 0.62 -8.30 0.31
N ARG A 18 0.75 -9.09 -0.76
CA ARG A 18 1.74 -10.14 -0.94
C ARG A 18 2.51 -9.94 -2.25
N ALA A 19 3.59 -10.69 -2.41
CA ALA A 19 4.35 -10.72 -3.66
C ALA A 19 3.45 -11.07 -4.86
N GLY A 20 3.45 -10.22 -5.89
CA GLY A 20 2.62 -10.37 -7.09
C GLY A 20 1.38 -9.48 -7.10
N ASP A 21 0.94 -8.98 -5.95
CA ASP A 21 -0.21 -8.07 -5.87
C ASP A 21 0.09 -6.72 -6.55
N ARG A 22 -0.92 -6.19 -7.24
CA ARG A 22 -0.93 -4.84 -7.80
C ARG A 22 -2.11 -4.08 -7.22
N PHE A 23 -1.88 -2.85 -6.80
CA PHE A 23 -2.90 -1.99 -6.21
C PHE A 23 -2.54 -0.52 -6.39
N VAL A 24 -3.54 0.34 -6.23
CA VAL A 24 -3.39 1.79 -6.26
C VAL A 24 -3.80 2.33 -4.89
N ILE A 25 -3.03 3.27 -4.37
CA ILE A 25 -3.44 4.10 -3.23
C ILE A 25 -3.99 5.39 -3.82
N PRO A 26 -5.27 5.72 -3.62
CA PRO A 26 -5.85 6.94 -4.16
C PRO A 26 -5.22 8.18 -3.52
N ALA A 27 -5.18 9.28 -4.27
CA ALA A 27 -4.79 10.57 -3.71
C ALA A 27 -5.70 10.94 -2.53
N GLY A 28 -5.12 11.50 -1.46
CA GLY A 28 -5.84 11.80 -0.23
C GLY A 28 -6.04 10.61 0.72
N PHE A 29 -5.54 9.41 0.39
CA PHE A 29 -5.54 8.28 1.33
C PHE A 29 -4.81 8.63 2.62
N SER A 30 -5.44 8.33 3.76
CA SER A 30 -4.86 8.43 5.09
C SER A 30 -5.05 7.10 5.83
N GLY A 31 -3.98 6.58 6.40
CA GLY A 31 -3.97 5.25 6.98
C GLY A 31 -2.58 4.79 7.38
N THR A 32 -2.48 3.50 7.73
CA THR A 32 -1.23 2.90 8.17
C THR A 32 -0.74 1.84 7.19
N TRP A 33 0.59 1.75 7.09
CA TRP A 33 1.28 0.68 6.40
C TRP A 33 2.01 -0.17 7.44
N GLU A 34 1.52 -1.37 7.69
CA GLU A 34 2.11 -2.31 8.62
C GLU A 34 2.95 -3.35 7.86
N VAL A 35 4.23 -3.47 8.20
CA VAL A 35 5.15 -4.44 7.60
C VAL A 35 5.18 -5.67 8.52
N LEU A 36 4.55 -6.77 8.10
CA LEU A 36 4.52 -8.02 8.85
C LEU A 36 5.77 -8.88 8.56
N GLU A 37 6.25 -8.85 7.33
CA GLU A 37 7.50 -9.49 6.89
C GLU A 37 8.31 -8.49 6.06
N PRO A 38 9.66 -8.53 6.07
CA PRO A 38 10.48 -7.62 5.27
C PRO A 38 10.09 -7.61 3.78
N CYS A 39 9.56 -6.47 3.32
CA CYS A 39 9.02 -6.31 1.98
C CYS A 39 9.98 -5.62 1.01
N ARG A 40 10.00 -6.07 -0.24
CA ARG A 40 10.56 -5.31 -1.37
C ARG A 40 9.47 -5.02 -2.40
N LYS A 41 9.16 -3.73 -2.60
CA LYS A 41 8.11 -3.26 -3.51
C LYS A 41 8.64 -2.26 -4.54
N ILE A 42 7.99 -2.24 -5.71
CA ILE A 42 8.12 -1.17 -6.71
C ILE A 42 6.95 -0.23 -6.44
N TYR A 43 7.21 1.07 -6.42
CA TYR A 43 6.19 2.09 -6.26
C TYR A 43 6.32 3.13 -7.36
N VAL A 44 5.19 3.69 -7.75
CA VAL A 44 5.10 4.83 -8.66
C VAL A 44 4.17 5.84 -7.98
N VAL A 45 4.61 7.09 -7.91
CA VAL A 45 3.78 8.19 -7.42
C VAL A 45 3.50 9.09 -8.60
N PHE A 46 2.23 9.45 -8.77
CA PHE A 46 1.77 10.38 -9.79
C PHE A 46 1.13 11.58 -9.11
N GLU A 47 1.54 12.78 -9.52
CA GLU A 47 0.98 14.05 -9.07
C GLU A 47 0.46 14.80 -10.31
N GLN A 48 -0.85 15.11 -10.32
CA GLN A 48 -1.47 15.82 -11.43
C GLN A 48 -1.06 17.29 -11.36
N LYS A 49 -0.58 17.85 -12.49
CA LYS A 49 -0.36 19.30 -12.60
C LYS A 49 -1.70 20.04 -12.59
N ALA A 50 -1.73 21.18 -11.91
CA ALA A 50 -2.84 22.12 -11.88
C ALA A 50 -3.13 22.72 -13.27
#